data_AF-A0A968PG93-F1
#
_entry.id   AF-A0A968PG93-F1
#
_cell.length_a   1.000
_cell.length_b   1.000
_cell.length_c   1.000
_cell.angle_alpha   90.00
_cell.angle_beta   90.00
_cell.angle_gamma   90.00
#
_symmetry.space_group_name_H-M   'P 1'
#
loop_
_entity.id
_entity.type
_entity.pdbx_description
1 polymer ?
#
loop_
_entity_poly.entity_id
_entity_poly.type
_entity_poly.pdbx_seq_one_letter_code
_entity_poly.pdbx_strand_id
1 'polypeptide(L)'
;LGIDGHIIALDIDPLAPALQIADRRYMVPRLSSPNYIPTLLEICRREQVQLIFPLIDPDIPMLARHRAALEATGARLAVSRRRLPRWWATSG
;
A
#
# COMPACT_ATOMS: atom_id res chain seq x y z
N LEU A 1 -19.03 -14.51 5.43
CA LEU A 1 -17.79 -14.71 6.22
C LEU A 1 -17.83 -14.00 7.58
N GLY A 2 -18.73 -13.04 7.82
CA GLY A 2 -18.91 -12.44 9.17
C GLY A 2 -17.65 -11.76 9.71
N ILE A 3 -16.83 -11.21 8.81
CA ILE A 3 -15.57 -10.56 9.16
C ILE A 3 -15.88 -9.08 9.27
N ASP A 4 -15.78 -8.55 10.48
CA ASP A 4 -15.82 -7.11 10.71
C ASP A 4 -14.46 -6.51 10.35
N GLY A 5 -14.45 -5.55 9.44
CA GLY A 5 -13.25 -4.87 8.99
C GLY A 5 -13.59 -3.65 8.15
N HIS A 6 -12.67 -2.69 8.09
CA HIS A 6 -12.79 -1.51 7.24
C HIS A 6 -11.80 -1.59 6.09
N ILE A 7 -12.29 -1.38 4.88
CA ILE A 7 -11.48 -1.33 3.67
C ILE A 7 -11.11 0.11 3.38
N ILE A 8 -9.81 0.34 3.24
CA ILE A 8 -9.24 1.64 2.87
C ILE A 8 -8.62 1.48 1.49
N ALA A 9 -9.13 2.23 0.52
CA ALA A 9 -8.61 2.21 -0.84
C ALA A 9 -7.80 3.47 -1.14
N LEU A 10 -6.70 3.29 -1.87
CA LEU A 10 -5.78 4.33 -2.28
C LEU A 10 -5.69 4.30 -3.80
N ASP A 11 -5.79 5.46 -4.45
CA ASP A 11 -5.56 5.57 -5.89
C ASP A 11 -5.07 6.97 -6.25
N ILE A 12 -4.46 7.12 -7.42
CA ILE A 12 -4.14 8.42 -8.01
C ILE A 12 -5.35 9.03 -8.71
N ASP A 13 -6.30 8.19 -9.15
CA ASP A 13 -7.49 8.59 -9.88
C ASP A 13 -8.72 8.62 -8.95
N PRO A 14 -9.38 9.78 -8.76
CA PRO A 14 -10.58 9.87 -7.93
C PRO A 14 -11.77 9.04 -8.47
N LEU A 15 -11.73 8.63 -9.74
CA LEU A 15 -12.76 7.81 -10.39
C LEU A 15 -12.46 6.30 -10.33
N ALA A 16 -11.36 5.89 -9.71
CA ALA A 16 -11.01 4.49 -9.60
C ALA A 16 -12.13 3.68 -8.90
N PRO A 17 -12.56 2.52 -9.46
CA PRO A 17 -13.69 1.75 -8.93
C PRO A 17 -13.53 1.35 -7.46
N ALA A 18 -12.32 0.97 -7.05
CA ALA A 18 -12.04 0.58 -5.66
C ALA A 18 -12.30 1.72 -4.67
N LEU A 19 -12.05 2.98 -5.06
CA LEU A 19 -12.34 4.14 -4.22
C LEU A 19 -13.85 4.37 -4.03
N GLN A 20 -14.71 3.86 -4.93
CA GLN A 20 -16.16 4.07 -4.86
C GLN A 20 -16.85 3.10 -3.89
N ILE A 21 -16.20 1.97 -3.58
CA ILE A 21 -16.79 0.89 -2.77
C ILE A 21 -16.14 0.73 -1.39
N ALA A 22 -14.99 1.38 -1.15
CA ALA A 22 -14.28 1.29 0.12
C ALA A 22 -14.90 2.18 1.21
N ASP A 23 -14.78 1.76 2.48
CA ASP A 23 -15.27 2.51 3.64
C ASP A 23 -14.55 3.86 3.83
N ARG A 24 -13.28 3.91 3.42
CA ARG A 24 -12.43 5.10 3.38
C ARG A 24 -11.64 5.12 2.07
N ARG A 25 -11.42 6.32 1.55
CA ARG A 25 -10.66 6.54 0.32
C ARG A 25 -9.68 7.69 0.47
N TYR A 26 -8.50 7.52 -0.12
CA TYR A 26 -7.47 8.55 -0.18
C TYR A 26 -6.93 8.67 -1.60
N MET A 27 -6.85 9.91 -2.09
CA MET A 27 -5.98 10.19 -3.23
C MET A 27 -4.54 10.22 -2.75
N VAL A 28 -3.67 9.50 -3.45
CA VAL A 28 -2.25 9.40 -3.12
C VAL A 28 -1.38 9.89 -4.27
N PRO A 29 -0.11 10.27 -4.02
CA PRO A 29 0.84 10.55 -5.08
C PRO A 29 1.03 9.33 -6.00
N ARG A 30 1.55 9.57 -7.21
CA ARG A 30 2.04 8.46 -8.06
C ARG A 30 3.11 7.65 -7.33
N LEU A 31 3.20 6.36 -7.65
CA LEU A 31 4.19 5.45 -7.07
C LEU A 31 5.65 5.94 -7.22
N SER A 32 5.96 6.63 -8.33
CA SER A 32 7.28 7.22 -8.58
C SER A 32 7.57 8.49 -7.77
N SER A 33 6.57 9.05 -7.08
CA SER A 33 6.75 10.23 -6.25
C SER A 33 7.56 9.90 -5.00
N PRO A 34 8.53 10.75 -4.61
CA PRO A 34 9.23 10.58 -3.33
C PRO A 34 8.28 10.66 -2.12
N ASN A 35 7.08 11.23 -2.31
CA ASN A 35 6.08 11.39 -1.26
C ASN A 35 5.14 10.18 -1.11
N TYR A 36 5.18 9.19 -2.02
CA TYR A 36 4.25 8.05 -1.97
C TYR A 36 4.36 7.26 -0.65
N ILE A 37 5.58 6.82 -0.29
CA ILE A 37 5.81 6.07 0.94
C ILE A 37 5.52 6.92 2.19
N PRO A 38 6.01 8.18 2.31
CA PRO A 38 5.60 9.07 3.41
C PRO A 38 4.08 9.21 3.57
N THR A 39 3.35 9.42 2.48
CA THR A 39 1.88 9.49 2.51
C THR A 39 1.26 8.17 2.97
N LEU A 40 1.75 7.03 2.47
CA LEU A 40 1.25 5.72 2.89
C LEU A 40 1.49 5.45 4.38
N LEU A 41 2.65 5.82 4.92
CA LEU A 41 2.97 5.69 6.34
C LEU A 41 2.05 6.54 7.22
N GLU A 42 1.74 7.77 6.79
CA GLU A 42 0.82 8.66 7.50
C GLU A 42 -0.60 8.08 7.55
N ILE A 43 -1.10 7.61 6.41
CA ILE A 43 -2.41 6.95 6.33
C ILE A 43 -2.44 5.71 7.23
N CYS A 44 -1.40 4.88 7.19
CA CYS A 44 -1.33 3.68 8.02
C CYS A 44 -1.40 4.00 9.53
N ARG A 45 -0.72 5.06 9.98
CA ARG A 45 -0.78 5.49 11.39
C ARG A 45 -2.13 6.06 11.76
N ARG A 46 -2.66 6.98 10.93
CA ARG A 46 -3.94 7.65 11.16
C ARG A 46 -5.10 6.67 11.26
N GLU A 47 -5.13 5.70 10.36
CA GLU A 47 -6.23 4.73 10.23
C GLU A 47 -5.96 3.42 10.98
N GLN A 48 -4.81 3.31 11.66
CA GLN A 48 -4.40 2.11 12.40
C GLN A 48 -4.45 0.84 11.52
N VAL A 49 -3.93 0.94 10.29
CA VAL A 49 -3.98 -0.14 9.29
C VAL A 49 -3.30 -1.41 9.81
N GLN A 50 -4.01 -2.53 9.74
CA GLN A 50 -3.50 -3.83 10.20
C GLN A 50 -2.90 -4.68 9.07
N LEU A 51 -3.31 -4.46 7.83
CA LEU A 51 -2.88 -5.22 6.66
C LEU A 51 -2.77 -4.29 5.43
N ILE A 52 -1.63 -4.36 4.74
CA ILE A 52 -1.40 -3.67 3.48
C ILE A 52 -1.34 -4.70 2.36
N PHE A 53 -2.14 -4.51 1.31
CA PHE A 53 -2.23 -5.41 0.17
C PHE A 53 -2.00 -4.64 -1.14
N PRO A 54 -0.92 -4.92 -1.89
CA PRO A 54 -0.72 -4.31 -3.21
C PRO A 54 -1.72 -4.85 -4.22
N LEU A 55 -2.23 -3.99 -5.10
CA LEU A 55 -3.20 -4.38 -6.14
C LEU A 55 -2.57 -4.49 -7.54
N ILE A 56 -1.36 -3.98 -7.73
CA ILE A 56 -0.64 -4.02 -9.02
C ILE A 56 0.82 -4.43 -8.87
N ASP A 57 1.40 -4.98 -9.93
CA ASP A 57 2.77 -5.51 -9.93
C ASP A 57 3.84 -4.48 -9.52
N PRO A 58 3.79 -3.19 -9.94
CA PRO A 58 4.79 -2.20 -9.53
C PRO A 58 4.81 -1.89 -8.02
N ASP A 59 3.69 -2.05 -7.32
CA ASP A 59 3.61 -1.79 -5.88
C ASP A 59 4.42 -2.83 -5.10
N ILE A 60 4.46 -4.08 -5.57
CA ILE A 60 5.08 -5.19 -4.85
C ILE A 60 6.55 -4.89 -4.48
N PRO A 61 7.45 -4.56 -5.43
CA PRO A 61 8.83 -4.22 -5.08
C PRO A 61 8.95 -2.91 -4.29
N MET A 62 8.09 -1.92 -4.55
CA MET A 62 8.11 -0.64 -3.82
C MET A 62 7.82 -0.85 -2.33
N LEU A 63 6.72 -1.53 -2.01
CA LEU A 63 6.30 -1.81 -0.65
C LEU A 63 7.27 -2.78 0.03
N ALA A 64 7.76 -3.80 -0.68
CA ALA A 64 8.71 -4.75 -0.12
C ALA A 64 10.02 -4.09 0.34
N ARG A 65 10.55 -3.12 -0.43
CA ARG A 65 11.75 -2.34 -0.04
C ARG A 65 11.53 -1.53 1.25
N HIS A 66 10.30 -1.06 1.47
CA HIS A 66 9.93 -0.24 2.63
C HIS A 66 9.22 -1.03 3.73
N ARG A 67 9.28 -2.38 3.68
CA ARG A 67 8.57 -3.25 4.63
C ARG A 67 8.82 -2.87 6.07
N ALA A 68 10.06 -2.65 6.47
CA ALA A 68 10.38 -2.35 7.86
C ALA A 68 9.69 -1.06 8.35
N ALA A 69 9.65 -0.02 7.51
CA ALA A 69 8.98 1.24 7.84
C ALA A 69 7.46 1.08 7.90
N LEU A 70 6.88 0.32 6.96
CA LEU A 70 5.44 0.02 6.93
C LEU A 70 5.02 -0.84 8.12
N GLU A 71 5.78 -1.89 8.43
CA GLU A 71 5.49 -2.78 9.56
C GLU A 71 5.68 -2.07 10.91
N ALA A 72 6.55 -1.05 10.98
CA ALA A 72 6.69 -0.20 12.16
C ALA A 72 5.46 0.66 12.48
N THR A 73 4.48 0.80 11.57
CA THR A 73 3.19 1.46 11.89
C THR A 73 2.21 0.53 12.58
N GLY A 74 2.55 -0.75 12.78
CA GLY A 74 1.65 -1.79 13.26
C GLY A 74 0.96 -2.59 12.16
N ALA A 75 1.16 -2.21 10.88
CA ALA A 75 0.60 -2.93 9.74
C ALA A 75 1.39 -4.19 9.42
N ARG A 76 0.75 -5.17 8.77
CA ARG A 76 1.44 -6.30 8.15
C ARG A 76 1.41 -6.15 6.63
N LEU A 77 2.55 -6.27 5.96
CA LEU A 77 2.60 -6.19 4.49
C LEU A 77 2.36 -7.58 3.88
N ALA A 78 1.27 -7.72 3.11
CA ALA A 78 0.85 -8.93 2.39
C ALA A 78 1.65 -9.16 1.11
N VAL A 79 2.97 -9.08 1.21
CA VAL A 79 3.92 -9.42 0.15
C VAL A 79 4.80 -10.54 0.65
N SER A 80 5.19 -11.49 -0.21
CA SER A 80 6.13 -12.54 0.18
C SER A 80 7.46 -11.95 0.66
N ARG A 81 8.04 -12.51 1.73
CA ARG A 81 9.40 -12.15 2.18
C ARG A 81 10.49 -12.75 1.27
N ARG A 82 10.11 -13.56 0.28
CA ARG A 82 11.05 -14.16 -0.66
C ARG A 82 11.83 -13.07 -1.39
N ARG A 83 13.12 -13.33 -1.60
CA ARG A 83 13.99 -12.44 -2.38
C ARG A 83 13.33 -12.14 -3.72
N LEU A 84 13.09 -10.85 -3.96
CA LEU A 84 12.52 -10.39 -5.22
C LEU A 84 13.44 -10.78 -6.39
N PRO A 85 12.89 -11.17 -7.54
CA PRO A 85 13.69 -11.44 -8.71
C PRO A 85 14.56 -10.23 -9.09
N ARG A 86 15.75 -10.49 -9.64
CA ARG A 86 16.72 -9.42 -9.97
C ARG A 86 16.15 -8.37 -10.93
N TRP A 87 15.20 -8.73 -11.79
CA TRP A 87 14.57 -7.81 -12.74
C TRP A 87 13.59 -6.82 -12.09
N TRP A 88 13.24 -6.97 -10.80
CA TRP A 88 12.56 -5.92 -10.03
C TRP A 88 13.52 -4.91 -9.41
N ALA A 89 14.83 -5.17 -9.39
CA ALA A 89 15.82 -4.25 -8.84
C ALA A 89 16.22 -3.13 -9.81
N THR A 90 15.98 -3.30 -11.12
CA THR A 90 16.49 -2.43 -12.18
C THR A 90 15.43 -1.55 -12.85
N SER A 91 14.17 -1.63 -12.43
CA SER A 91 13.03 -0.95 -13.08
C SER A 91 12.55 0.31 -12.36
N GLY A 92 13.47 1.04 -11.70
CA GLY A 92 13.17 2.28 -10.98
C GLY A 92 13.88 3.47 -11.61
#